data_AF-A0A4Y8P7K6-F1
#
_entry.id   AF-A0A4Y8P7K6-F1
#
_cell.length_a   1.000
_cell.length_b   1.000
_cell.length_c   1.000
_cell.angle_alpha   90.00
_cell.angle_beta   90.00
_cell.angle_gamma   90.00
#
_symmetry.space_group_name_H-M   'P 1'
#
loop_
_entity.id
_entity.type
_entity.pdbx_description
1 polymer ?
#
loop_
_entity_poly.entity_id
_entity_poly.type
_entity_poly.pdbx_seq_one_letter_code
_entity_poly.pdbx_strand_id
1 'polypeptide(L)'
;MKDRLMDEVKHTFRPEFINRVDEIIVFHELSEKHLAEIVGIMLKEVEDRIGQNGYRLTVSDAAKAIIAKEGFDPVFGARPLRRAIQHLVEDELAEQILAGKFAEGAHIYVDAEDGKLVFRTMTEHDSAMESIAQKGS
;
A
#
# COMPACT_ATOMS: atom_id res chain seq x y z
N MET A 1 -5.99 -18.27 -21.09
CA MET A 1 -4.77 -18.26 -20.24
C MET A 1 -4.69 -19.49 -19.37
N LYS A 2 -5.76 -19.79 -18.60
CA LYS A 2 -5.88 -20.99 -17.75
C LYS A 2 -5.59 -22.31 -18.47
N ASP A 3 -6.10 -22.51 -19.68
CA ASP A 3 -5.90 -23.77 -20.41
C ASP A 3 -4.43 -23.99 -20.82
N ARG A 4 -3.75 -22.92 -21.29
CA ARG A 4 -2.32 -22.97 -21.62
C ARG A 4 -1.45 -23.27 -20.39
N LEU A 5 -1.80 -22.70 -19.23
CA LEU A 5 -1.13 -23.01 -17.96
C LEU A 5 -1.35 -24.46 -17.55
N MET A 6 -2.57 -24.98 -17.73
CA MET A 6 -2.91 -26.36 -17.37
C MET A 6 -2.20 -27.38 -18.27
N ASP A 7 -2.02 -27.05 -19.55
CA ASP A 7 -1.25 -27.87 -20.48
C ASP A 7 0.24 -27.92 -20.09
N GLU A 8 0.82 -26.79 -19.68
CA GLU A 8 2.20 -26.72 -19.18
C GLU A 8 2.38 -27.52 -17.87
N VAL A 9 1.41 -27.44 -16.97
CA VAL A 9 1.39 -28.22 -15.71
C VAL A 9 1.34 -29.71 -15.99
N LYS A 10 0.51 -30.16 -16.95
CA LYS A 10 0.44 -31.56 -17.38
C LYS A 10 1.71 -32.04 -18.07
N HIS A 11 2.45 -31.14 -18.71
CA HIS A 11 3.73 -31.44 -19.35
C HIS A 11 4.87 -31.55 -18.32
N THR A 12 4.82 -30.73 -17.26
CA THR A 12 5.87 -30.63 -16.23
C THR A 12 5.71 -31.66 -15.12
N PHE A 13 4.48 -31.95 -14.69
CA PHE A 13 4.18 -32.84 -13.56
C PHE A 13 3.53 -34.14 -14.02
N ARG A 14 3.84 -35.23 -13.32
CA ARG A 14 3.24 -36.55 -13.61
C ARG A 14 1.73 -36.54 -13.29
N PRO A 15 0.91 -37.28 -14.04
CA PRO A 15 -0.54 -37.38 -13.79
C PRO A 15 -0.88 -37.83 -12.36
N GLU A 16 -0.07 -38.71 -11.77
CA GLU A 16 -0.23 -39.19 -10.39
C GLU A 16 -0.15 -38.08 -9.34
N PHE A 17 0.66 -37.05 -9.59
CA PHE A 17 0.75 -35.89 -8.70
C PHE A 17 -0.46 -34.97 -8.88
N ILE A 18 -0.85 -34.70 -10.12
CA ILE A 18 -1.99 -33.84 -10.44
C ILE A 18 -3.28 -34.43 -9.85
N ASN A 19 -3.43 -35.75 -9.90
CA ASN A 19 -4.58 -36.47 -9.34
C ASN A 19 -4.62 -36.48 -7.80
N ARG A 20 -3.59 -35.98 -7.10
CA ARG A 20 -3.54 -35.82 -5.63
C ARG A 20 -3.81 -34.38 -5.17
N VAL A 21 -4.05 -33.46 -6.10
CA VAL A 21 -4.35 -32.06 -5.78
C VAL A 21 -5.86 -31.88 -5.87
N ASP A 22 -6.49 -31.49 -4.76
CA ASP A 22 -7.94 -31.30 -4.69
C ASP A 22 -8.41 -30.10 -5.54
N GLU A 23 -7.65 -29.01 -5.55
CA GLU A 23 -7.96 -27.81 -6.33
C GLU A 23 -6.70 -27.08 -6.80
N ILE A 24 -6.75 -26.56 -8.04
CA ILE A 24 -5.69 -25.72 -8.61
C ILE A 24 -6.18 -24.27 -8.67
N ILE A 25 -5.57 -23.42 -7.85
CA ILE A 25 -5.86 -21.98 -7.80
C ILE A 25 -4.94 -21.24 -8.79
N VAL A 26 -5.54 -20.51 -9.72
CA VAL A 26 -4.81 -19.67 -10.69
C VAL A 26 -4.85 -18.22 -10.23
N PHE A 27 -3.68 -17.66 -9.94
CA PHE A 27 -3.54 -16.23 -9.64
C PHE A 27 -3.49 -15.43 -10.93
N HIS A 28 -4.27 -14.36 -10.98
CA HIS A 28 -4.26 -13.41 -12.09
C HIS A 28 -3.29 -12.28 -11.75
N GLU A 29 -2.79 -11.61 -12.79
CA GLU A 29 -1.94 -10.43 -12.64
C GLU A 29 -2.66 -9.33 -11.85
N LEU A 30 -1.89 -8.55 -11.10
CA LEU A 30 -2.43 -7.42 -10.34
C LEU A 30 -2.78 -6.29 -11.31
N SER A 31 -4.01 -5.78 -11.21
CA SER A 31 -4.38 -4.54 -11.86
C SER A 31 -3.92 -3.34 -11.02
N GLU A 32 -3.85 -2.14 -11.61
CA GLU A 32 -3.57 -0.90 -10.87
C GLU A 32 -4.55 -0.69 -9.70
N LYS A 33 -5.82 -1.08 -9.86
CA LYS A 33 -6.82 -1.02 -8.80
C LYS A 33 -6.48 -1.96 -7.65
N HIS A 34 -6.09 -3.19 -7.94
CA HIS A 34 -5.66 -4.14 -6.92
C HIS A 34 -4.42 -3.62 -6.17
N LEU A 35 -3.48 -2.97 -6.86
CA LEU A 35 -2.31 -2.38 -6.23
C LEU A 35 -2.69 -1.26 -5.26
N ALA A 36 -3.60 -0.36 -5.65
CA ALA A 36 -4.08 0.70 -4.78
C ALA A 36 -4.74 0.14 -3.50
N GLU A 37 -5.55 -0.92 -3.63
CA GLU A 37 -6.15 -1.61 -2.48
C GLU A 37 -5.09 -2.23 -1.56
N ILE A 38 -4.09 -2.90 -2.13
CA ILE A 38 -2.99 -3.49 -1.37
C ILE A 38 -2.18 -2.41 -0.64
N VAL A 39 -1.91 -1.27 -1.29
CA VAL A 39 -1.26 -0.11 -0.65
C VAL A 39 -2.09 0.37 0.53
N GLY A 40 -3.41 0.49 0.38
CA GLY A 40 -4.30 0.89 1.48
C GLY A 40 -4.24 -0.07 2.67
N ILE A 41 -4.24 -1.38 2.42
CA ILE A 41 -4.12 -2.40 3.48
C ILE A 41 -2.78 -2.27 4.21
N MET A 42 -1.67 -2.13 3.46
CA MET A 42 -0.35 -2.02 4.05
C MET A 42 -0.14 -0.71 4.81
N LEU A 43 -0.67 0.40 4.30
CA LEU A 43 -0.63 1.69 5.00
C LEU A 43 -1.43 1.67 6.29
N LYS A 44 -2.54 0.92 6.34
CA LYS A 44 -3.27 0.72 7.60
C LYS A 44 -2.41 0.05 8.67
N GLU A 45 -1.56 -0.92 8.30
CA GLU A 45 -0.59 -1.50 9.25
C GLU A 45 0.39 -0.44 9.79
N VAL A 46 0.77 0.55 8.97
CA VAL A 46 1.62 1.67 9.38
C VAL A 46 0.85 2.62 10.30
N GLU A 47 -0.37 3.00 9.92
CA GLU A 47 -1.25 3.86 10.71
C GLU A 47 -1.47 3.28 12.11
N ASP A 48 -1.73 1.97 12.21
CA ASP A 48 -1.90 1.28 13.49
C ASP A 48 -0.64 1.34 14.36
N ARG A 49 0.56 1.12 13.78
CA ARG A 49 1.84 1.20 14.50
C ARG A 49 2.15 2.61 14.97
N ILE A 50 1.91 3.61 14.12
CA ILE A 50 2.10 5.02 14.46
C ILE A 50 1.10 5.45 15.56
N GLY A 51 -0.14 4.93 15.49
CA GLY A 51 -1.17 5.07 16.51
C GLY A 51 -0.75 4.60 17.90
N GLN A 52 -0.05 3.46 17.97
CA GLN A 52 0.47 2.93 19.23
C GLN A 52 1.54 3.83 19.86
N ASN A 53 2.24 4.64 19.05
CA ASN A 53 3.23 5.61 19.50
C ASN A 53 2.61 7.00 19.81
N GLY A 54 1.28 7.11 19.81
CA GLY A 54 0.55 8.31 20.20
C GLY A 54 0.26 9.30 19.06
N TYR A 55 0.70 9.04 17.83
CA TYR A 55 0.45 9.91 16.68
C TYR A 55 -0.76 9.41 15.87
N ARG A 56 -1.33 10.27 15.01
CA ARG A 56 -2.30 9.83 14.00
C ARG A 56 -1.70 9.98 12.62
N LEU A 57 -2.02 9.08 11.71
CA LEU A 57 -1.55 9.12 10.33
C LEU A 57 -2.76 9.06 9.39
N THR A 58 -2.77 9.92 8.38
CA THR A 58 -3.71 9.87 7.27
C THR A 58 -2.94 10.07 5.98
N VAL A 59 -3.22 9.22 4.99
CA VAL A 59 -2.52 9.24 3.70
C VAL A 59 -3.52 9.55 2.59
N SER A 60 -3.23 10.58 1.80
CA SER A 60 -4.06 10.99 0.66
C SER A 60 -4.02 9.94 -0.45
N ASP A 61 -5.05 9.94 -1.31
CA ASP A 61 -5.08 9.04 -2.47
C ASP A 61 -3.97 9.36 -3.49
N ALA A 62 -3.52 10.62 -3.55
CA ALA A 62 -2.40 11.01 -4.39
C ALA A 62 -1.07 10.43 -3.88
N ALA A 63 -0.85 10.43 -2.56
CA ALA A 63 0.29 9.76 -1.94
C ALA A 63 0.27 8.23 -2.17
N LYS A 64 -0.91 7.60 -2.02
CA LYS A 64 -1.09 6.16 -2.31
C LYS A 64 -0.72 5.83 -3.77
N ALA A 65 -1.08 6.69 -4.71
CA ALA A 65 -0.76 6.50 -6.12
C ALA A 65 0.75 6.55 -6.40
N ILE A 66 1.49 7.46 -5.75
CA ILE A 66 2.96 7.51 -5.86
C ILE A 66 3.58 6.22 -5.30
N ILE A 67 3.15 5.80 -4.13
CA ILE A 67 3.66 4.58 -3.47
C ILE A 67 3.37 3.34 -4.33
N ALA A 68 2.16 3.23 -4.90
CA ALA A 68 1.80 2.15 -5.80
C ALA A 68 2.70 2.12 -7.04
N LYS A 69 2.99 3.28 -7.62
CA LYS A 69 3.83 3.40 -8.81
C LYS A 69 5.29 3.03 -8.54
N GLU A 70 5.86 3.44 -7.40
CA GLU A 70 7.24 3.09 -7.03
C GLU A 70 7.39 1.64 -6.57
N GLY A 71 6.36 1.10 -5.90
CA GLY A 71 6.38 -0.26 -5.35
C GLY A 71 5.90 -1.35 -6.30
N PHE A 72 5.45 -0.99 -7.51
CA PHE A 72 5.05 -1.96 -8.53
C PHE A 72 6.20 -2.29 -9.47
N ASP A 73 6.48 -3.58 -9.60
CA ASP A 73 7.42 -4.11 -10.58
C ASP A 73 6.70 -5.10 -11.51
N PRO A 74 6.81 -5.00 -12.85
CA PRO A 74 6.15 -5.92 -13.77
C PRO A 74 6.58 -7.39 -13.64
N VAL A 75 7.80 -7.65 -13.16
CA VAL A 75 8.38 -8.98 -12.97
C VAL A 75 8.11 -9.50 -11.56
N PHE A 76 8.21 -8.64 -10.55
CA PHE A 76 8.10 -9.02 -9.14
C PHE A 76 6.73 -8.70 -8.51
N GLY A 77 5.81 -8.08 -9.25
CA GLY A 77 4.48 -7.68 -8.79
C GLY A 77 4.54 -6.65 -7.66
N ALA A 78 3.62 -6.77 -6.69
CA ALA A 78 3.58 -5.92 -5.50
C ALA A 78 4.61 -6.29 -4.42
N ARG A 79 5.55 -7.21 -4.67
CA ARG A 79 6.57 -7.60 -3.67
C ARG A 79 7.44 -6.42 -3.22
N PRO A 80 7.86 -5.49 -4.09
CA PRO A 80 8.63 -4.30 -3.69
C PRO A 80 7.80 -3.28 -2.88
N LEU A 81 6.47 -3.36 -2.92
CA LEU A 81 5.56 -2.40 -2.30
C LEU A 81 5.79 -2.20 -0.81
N ARG A 82 6.04 -3.30 -0.07
CA ARG A 82 6.35 -3.22 1.37
C ARG A 82 7.63 -2.42 1.62
N ARG A 83 8.65 -2.60 0.78
CA ARG A 83 9.91 -1.84 0.88
C ARG A 83 9.70 -0.38 0.51
N ALA A 84 8.90 -0.09 -0.51
CA ALA A 84 8.56 1.29 -0.89
C ALA A 84 7.83 2.01 0.24
N ILE A 85 6.83 1.38 0.87
CA ILE A 85 6.13 1.96 2.03
C ILE A 85 7.09 2.21 3.20
N GLN A 86 7.95 1.24 3.50
CA GLN A 86 8.93 1.39 4.58
C GLN A 86 9.82 2.62 4.35
N HIS A 87 10.46 2.73 3.18
CA HIS A 87 11.38 3.84 2.91
C HIS A 87 10.67 5.18 2.71
N LEU A 88 9.61 5.21 1.92
CA LEU A 88 8.93 6.45 1.54
C LEU A 88 8.06 7.01 2.66
N VAL A 89 7.59 6.18 3.58
CA VAL A 89 6.64 6.57 4.62
C VAL A 89 7.22 6.35 6.01
N GLU A 90 7.58 5.12 6.38
CA GLU A 90 7.97 4.82 7.77
C GLU A 90 9.29 5.47 8.18
N ASP A 91 10.33 5.32 7.35
CA ASP A 91 11.66 5.86 7.62
C ASP A 91 11.61 7.40 7.66
N GLU A 92 10.96 8.03 6.67
CA GLU A 92 10.77 9.49 6.61
C GLU A 92 9.95 10.04 7.79
N LEU A 93 8.87 9.36 8.19
CA LEU A 93 8.10 9.75 9.38
C LEU A 93 8.95 9.67 10.64
N ALA A 94 9.70 8.57 10.81
CA ALA A 94 10.55 8.36 11.97
C ALA A 94 11.61 9.46 12.09
N GLU A 95 12.29 9.79 10.98
CA GLU A 95 13.28 10.87 10.95
C GLU A 95 12.68 12.23 11.32
N GLN A 96 11.50 12.57 10.78
CA GLN A 96 10.88 13.85 11.05
C GLN A 96 10.32 13.97 12.47
N ILE A 97 9.80 12.88 13.04
CA ILE A 97 9.39 12.80 14.44
C ILE A 97 10.62 12.98 15.34
N LEU A 98 11.72 12.27 15.07
CA LEU A 98 12.97 12.39 15.83
C LEU A 98 13.58 13.78 15.73
N ALA A 99 13.43 14.46 14.59
CA ALA A 99 13.84 15.84 14.39
C ALA A 99 12.93 16.87 15.12
N GLY A 100 11.84 16.43 15.75
CA GLY A 100 10.90 17.30 16.46
C GLY A 100 10.02 18.16 15.55
N LYS A 101 9.83 17.77 14.28
CA LYS A 101 8.95 18.51 13.35
C LYS A 101 7.46 18.37 13.68
N PHE A 102 7.09 17.27 14.34
CA PHE A 102 5.74 16.99 14.76
C PHE A 102 5.63 17.08 16.28
N ALA A 103 4.59 17.75 16.77
CA ALA A 103 4.27 17.75 18.19
C ALA A 103 3.82 16.36 18.64
N GLU A 104 4.04 16.04 19.91
CA GLU A 104 3.51 14.81 20.50
C GLU A 104 1.99 14.76 20.35
N GLY A 105 1.46 13.62 19.90
CA GLY A 105 0.02 13.52 19.63
C GLY A 105 -0.44 14.07 18.28
N ALA A 106 0.46 14.59 17.45
CA ALA A 106 0.09 15.22 16.19
C ALA A 106 -0.62 14.25 15.23
N HIS A 107 -1.56 14.81 14.47
CA HIS A 107 -2.13 14.15 13.31
C HIS A 107 -1.30 14.51 12.09
N ILE A 108 -0.57 13.53 11.57
CA ILE A 108 0.28 13.65 10.40
C ILE A 108 -0.53 13.29 9.16
N TYR A 109 -0.56 14.22 8.21
CA TYR A 109 -1.16 14.06 6.90
C TYR A 109 -0.04 13.89 5.86
N VAL A 110 -0.11 12.80 5.11
CA VAL A 110 0.82 12.49 4.02
C VAL A 110 0.12 12.76 2.71
N ASP A 111 0.71 13.63 1.90
CA ASP A 111 0.19 14.01 0.58
C ASP A 111 1.27 13.92 -0.49
N ALA A 112 0.90 14.21 -1.73
CA ALA A 112 1.78 14.23 -2.89
C ALA A 112 1.87 15.63 -3.51
N GLU A 113 3.07 16.19 -3.59
CA GLU A 113 3.34 17.44 -4.30
C GLU A 113 4.57 17.29 -5.20
N ASP A 114 4.49 17.79 -6.43
CA ASP A 114 5.56 17.70 -7.44
C ASP A 114 6.11 16.27 -7.65
N GLY A 115 5.24 15.26 -7.49
CA GLY A 115 5.60 13.86 -7.60
C GLY A 115 6.41 13.30 -6.43
N LYS A 116 6.44 13.99 -5.29
CA LYS A 116 7.10 13.54 -4.05
C LYS A 116 6.11 13.52 -2.90
N LEU A 117 6.39 12.68 -1.91
CA LEU A 117 5.62 12.67 -0.67
C LEU A 117 5.98 13.87 0.20
N VAL A 118 4.95 14.52 0.74
CA VAL A 118 5.06 15.62 1.69
C VAL A 118 4.32 15.26 2.97
N PHE A 119 4.90 15.65 4.11
CA PHE A 119 4.37 15.33 5.43
C PHE A 119 4.01 16.63 6.15
N ARG A 120 2.78 16.70 6.66
CA ARG A 120 2.22 17.93 7.27
C ARG A 120 1.46 17.57 8.54
N THR A 121 1.37 18.52 9.46
CA THR A 121 0.43 18.39 10.57
C THR A 121 -0.95 18.81 10.07
N MET A 122 -1.93 17.94 10.22
CA MET A 122 -3.33 18.25 9.92
C MET A 122 -3.82 19.29 10.93
N THR A 123 -4.23 20.46 10.44
CA THR A 123 -4.81 21.50 11.28
C THR A 123 -6.34 21.40 11.24
N GLU A 124 -7.04 21.97 12.23
CA GLU A 124 -8.52 21.93 12.33
C GLU A 124 -9.26 22.43 11.06
N HIS A 125 -8.56 23.10 10.15
CA HIS A 125 -9.13 23.56 8.88
C HIS A 125 -9.21 22.48 7.79
N ASP A 126 -8.39 21.43 7.88
CA ASP A 126 -8.31 20.34 6.87
C ASP A 126 -9.35 19.25 7.12
N SER A 127 -9.73 19.01 8.38
CA SER A 127 -10.73 18.01 8.78
C SER A 127 -12.16 18.31 8.27
N ALA A 128 -12.44 19.57 7.92
CA ALA A 128 -13.70 19.99 7.31
C ALA A 128 -13.82 19.57 5.83
N MET A 129 -12.70 19.47 5.10
CA MET A 129 -12.68 19.07 3.69
C MET A 129 -12.87 17.56 3.52
N GLU A 130 -12.28 16.76 4.41
CA GLU A 130 -12.38 15.30 4.36
C GLU A 130 -13.78 14.79 4.74
N SER A 131 -14.45 15.46 5.68
CA SER A 131 -15.85 15.17 6.04
C SER A 131 -16.85 15.40 4.90
N ILE A 132 -16.49 16.23 3.91
CA ILE A 132 -17.31 16.50 2.72
C ILE A 132 -17.01 15.45 1.63
N ALA A 133 -15.75 15.05 1.46
CA ALA A 133 -15.34 14.01 0.51
C ALA A 133 -15.94 12.63 0.84
N GLN A 134 -16.04 12.28 2.13
CA GLN A 134 -16.53 10.97 2.57
C GLN A 134 -18.07 10.82 2.56
N LYS A 135 -18.82 11.92 2.39
CA LYS A 135 -20.29 11.91 2.27
C LYS A 135 -20.80 11.95 0.82
N GLY A 136 -19.90 12.07 -0.15
CA GLY A 136 -20.23 12.24 -1.56
C GLY A 136 -20.12 10.99 -2.43
N SER A 137 -19.88 9.81 -1.85
CA SER A 137 -19.69 8.56 -2.60
C SER A 137 -20.63 7.44 -2.15
#